data_AF-A0A4D4JZH4-F1
#
_entry.id   AF-A0A4D4JZH4-F1
#
_cell.length_a   1.000
_cell.length_b   1.000
_cell.length_c   1.000
_cell.angle_alpha   90.00
_cell.angle_beta   90.00
_cell.angle_gamma   90.00
#
_symmetry.space_group_name_H-M   'P 1'
#
loop_
_entity.id
_entity.type
_entity.pdbx_description
1 polymer ?
#
loop_
_entity_poly.entity_id
_entity_poly.type
_entity_poly.pdbx_seq_one_letter_code
_entity_poly.pdbx_strand_id
1 'polypeptide(L)'
;MSPAAPDATGDSVVRAVSKALRDAARGAADVNVINAHGSGTPANDAVESVSYTRLFGTGDQAPGAPTVFATKGAFGHTLGATGAIEAITVLLALRDRTVPPVHGLTTLRPDFPLPVPKGRPAAFTGRLGLSVTLGFGGFNTCLAFEGTP
;
A
#
# COMPACT_ATOMS: atom_id res chain seq x y z
N MET A 1 19.23 13.20 -12.56
CA MET A 1 18.03 12.52 -12.03
C MET A 1 17.02 13.60 -11.68
N SER A 2 15.74 13.45 -12.05
CA SER A 2 14.72 14.48 -11.71
C SER A 2 14.57 14.57 -10.19
N PRO A 3 14.48 15.77 -9.59
CA PRO A 3 14.28 15.93 -8.15
C PRO A 3 12.92 15.39 -7.67
N ALA A 4 12.01 15.06 -8.59
CA ALA A 4 10.71 14.46 -8.27
C ALA A 4 10.68 12.93 -8.43
N ALA A 5 11.74 12.31 -8.95
CA ALA A 5 11.77 10.87 -9.20
C ALA A 5 11.74 10.08 -7.87
N PRO A 6 11.04 8.93 -7.82
CA PRO A 6 11.12 8.06 -6.67
C PRO A 6 12.53 7.44 -6.56
N ASP A 7 12.89 7.05 -5.35
CA ASP A 7 14.07 6.21 -5.12
C ASP A 7 13.84 4.81 -5.70
N ALA A 8 14.48 4.53 -6.82
CA ALA A 8 14.32 3.30 -7.60
C ALA A 8 14.69 2.02 -6.83
N THR A 9 15.46 2.13 -5.74
CA THR A 9 15.82 0.98 -4.90
C THR A 9 14.66 0.54 -3.98
N GLY A 10 13.66 1.40 -3.81
CA GLY A 10 12.56 1.22 -2.84
C GLY A 10 12.99 1.38 -1.38
N ASP A 11 14.24 1.73 -1.12
CA ASP A 11 14.78 1.76 0.24
C ASP A 11 14.11 2.81 1.13
N SER A 12 13.81 3.98 0.57
CA SER A 12 13.01 5.01 1.24
C SER A 12 11.61 4.52 1.66
N VAL A 13 10.93 3.72 0.82
CA VAL A 13 9.62 3.13 1.16
C VAL A 13 9.79 2.06 2.25
N VAL A 14 10.77 1.17 2.11
CA VAL A 14 11.10 0.15 3.12
C VAL A 14 11.38 0.79 4.47
N ARG A 15 12.15 1.88 4.52
CA ARG A 15 12.43 2.63 5.76
C ARG A 15 11.17 3.24 6.37
N ALA A 16 10.31 3.85 5.55
CA ALA A 16 9.06 4.45 6.03
C ALA A 16 8.13 3.40 6.64
N VAL A 17 7.89 2.29 5.94
CA VAL A 17 7.07 1.17 6.44
C VAL A 17 7.69 0.54 7.68
N SER A 18 8.99 0.23 7.65
CA SER A 18 9.68 -0.37 8.79
C SER A 18 9.68 0.54 10.01
N LYS A 19 9.74 1.87 9.83
CA LYS A 19 9.60 2.83 10.93
C LYS A 19 8.20 2.80 11.53
N ALA A 20 7.15 2.86 10.70
CA ALA A 20 5.77 2.81 11.19
C ALA A 20 5.46 1.52 11.96
N LEU A 21 5.93 0.38 11.45
CA LEU A 21 5.77 -0.91 12.13
C LEU A 21 6.51 -0.98 13.47
N ARG A 22 7.75 -0.47 13.53
CA ARG A 22 8.50 -0.37 14.79
C ARG A 22 7.80 0.54 15.80
N ASP A 23 7.36 1.71 15.36
CA ASP A 23 6.65 2.67 16.22
C ASP A 23 5.34 2.06 16.76
N ALA A 24 4.70 1.17 16.00
CA ALA A 24 3.51 0.42 16.40
C ALA A 24 3.80 -0.88 17.19
N ALA A 25 5.07 -1.23 17.42
CA ALA A 25 5.48 -2.53 17.96
C ALA A 25 4.82 -3.72 17.24
N ARG A 26 4.91 -3.74 15.90
CA ARG A 26 4.41 -4.80 15.02
C ARG A 26 5.47 -5.25 14.03
N GLY A 27 5.29 -6.45 13.47
CA GLY A 27 6.09 -7.02 12.40
C GLY A 27 5.38 -6.96 11.04
N ALA A 28 6.14 -7.20 9.96
CA ALA A 28 5.59 -7.24 8.61
C ALA A 28 4.53 -8.36 8.45
N ALA A 29 4.69 -9.48 9.15
CA ALA A 29 3.75 -10.59 9.15
C ALA A 29 2.40 -10.28 9.84
N ASP A 30 2.33 -9.20 10.63
CA ASP A 30 1.08 -8.78 11.26
C ASP A 30 0.19 -7.99 10.29
N VAL A 31 0.74 -7.49 9.18
CA VAL A 31 0.04 -6.59 8.24
C VAL A 31 -0.96 -7.38 7.41
N ASN A 32 -2.19 -6.87 7.32
CA ASN A 32 -3.29 -7.57 6.66
C ASN A 32 -3.87 -6.82 5.46
N VAL A 33 -3.77 -5.50 5.48
CA VAL A 33 -4.27 -4.65 4.40
C VAL A 33 -3.35 -3.46 4.18
N ILE A 34 -3.14 -3.09 2.92
CA ILE A 34 -2.30 -1.95 2.55
C ILE A 34 -3.09 -1.09 1.57
N ASN A 35 -3.27 0.19 1.89
CA ASN A 35 -3.49 1.20 0.88
C ASN A 35 -2.13 1.63 0.32
N ALA A 36 -1.85 1.22 -0.91
CA ALA A 36 -0.66 1.60 -1.65
C ALA A 36 -0.79 3.01 -2.21
N HIS A 37 0.34 3.65 -2.47
CA HIS A 37 0.33 4.93 -3.17
C HIS A 37 -0.28 4.75 -4.56
N GLY A 38 0.01 3.66 -5.29
CA GLY A 38 -0.75 3.22 -6.46
C GLY A 38 -1.05 4.33 -7.46
N SER A 39 0.00 5.05 -7.87
CA SER A 39 -0.14 6.20 -8.78
C SER A 39 -0.49 5.81 -10.21
N GLY A 40 -0.30 4.55 -10.59
CA GLY A 40 -0.43 4.07 -11.96
C GLY A 40 0.74 4.50 -12.86
N THR A 41 1.78 5.11 -12.29
CA THR A 41 2.97 5.51 -13.06
C THR A 41 3.97 4.36 -13.09
N PRO A 42 4.58 4.05 -14.25
CA PRO A 42 5.50 2.91 -14.35
C PRO A 42 6.65 2.93 -13.33
N ALA A 43 7.15 4.12 -12.97
CA ALA A 43 8.26 4.27 -12.04
C ALA A 43 7.83 4.02 -10.58
N ASN A 44 6.76 4.66 -10.10
CA ASN A 44 6.32 4.46 -8.72
C ASN A 44 5.79 3.04 -8.50
N ASP A 45 5.05 2.48 -9.46
CA ASP A 45 4.49 1.13 -9.33
C ASP A 45 5.59 0.07 -9.32
N ALA A 46 6.72 0.30 -10.03
CA ALA A 46 7.91 -0.55 -9.93
C ALA A 46 8.60 -0.42 -8.57
N VAL A 47 8.67 0.79 -8.01
CA VAL A 47 9.20 1.03 -6.66
C VAL A 47 8.35 0.35 -5.60
N GLU A 48 7.02 0.41 -5.71
CA GLU A 48 6.11 -0.32 -4.80
C GLU A 48 6.31 -1.83 -4.91
N SER A 49 6.38 -2.36 -6.14
CA SER A 49 6.66 -3.77 -6.40
C SER A 49 7.93 -4.24 -5.67
N VAL A 50 9.07 -3.59 -5.91
CA VAL A 50 10.36 -3.90 -5.27
C VAL A 50 10.29 -3.76 -3.75
N SER A 51 9.66 -2.70 -3.26
CA SER A 51 9.56 -2.43 -1.82
C SER A 51 8.72 -3.48 -1.10
N TYR A 52 7.58 -3.86 -1.68
CA TYR A 52 6.71 -4.87 -1.10
C TYR A 52 7.33 -6.27 -1.19
N THR A 53 8.10 -6.58 -2.23
CA THR A 53 8.88 -7.83 -2.27
C THR A 53 9.88 -7.89 -1.12
N ARG A 54 10.57 -6.78 -0.84
CA ARG A 54 11.54 -6.69 0.26
C ARG A 54 10.88 -6.77 1.65
N LEU A 55 9.68 -6.23 1.81
CA LEU A 55 8.97 -6.17 3.09
C LEU A 55 8.18 -7.43 3.41
N PHE A 56 7.52 -8.01 2.41
CA PHE A 56 6.51 -9.07 2.59
C PHE A 56 6.85 -10.36 1.86
N GLY A 57 7.96 -10.40 1.11
CA GLY A 57 8.35 -11.55 0.30
C GLY A 57 7.60 -11.63 -1.03
N THR A 58 7.72 -12.78 -1.70
CA THR A 58 7.04 -13.08 -2.98
C THR A 58 5.99 -14.14 -2.77
N GLY A 59 4.75 -13.87 -3.18
CA GLY A 59 3.67 -14.86 -3.22
C GLY A 59 2.30 -14.21 -3.02
N ASP A 60 1.64 -13.85 -4.12
CA ASP A 60 0.25 -13.39 -4.14
C ASP A 60 -0.75 -14.47 -3.65
N GLN A 61 -0.28 -15.71 -3.53
CA GLN A 61 -0.98 -16.88 -2.99
C GLN A 61 -0.44 -17.37 -1.64
N ALA A 62 0.53 -16.67 -1.03
CA ALA A 62 1.04 -17.06 0.28
C ALA A 62 -0.06 -16.82 1.33
N PRO A 63 -0.46 -17.84 2.12
CA PRO A 63 -1.43 -17.65 3.19
C PRO A 63 -0.94 -16.54 4.14
N GLY A 64 -1.75 -15.49 4.28
CA GLY A 64 -1.43 -14.35 5.17
C GLY A 64 -0.75 -13.15 4.50
N ALA A 65 -0.54 -13.16 3.18
CA ALA A 65 -0.09 -11.96 2.47
C ALA A 65 -1.13 -10.81 2.60
N PRO A 66 -0.71 -9.57 2.85
CA PRO A 66 -1.64 -8.46 2.98
C PRO A 66 -2.33 -8.13 1.65
N THR A 67 -3.63 -7.87 1.72
CA THR A 67 -4.40 -7.40 0.56
C THR A 67 -4.06 -5.95 0.26
N VAL A 68 -3.69 -5.65 -0.98
CA VAL A 68 -3.32 -4.29 -1.40
C VAL A 68 -4.44 -3.66 -2.23
N PHE A 69 -4.79 -2.41 -1.93
CA PHE A 69 -5.68 -1.59 -2.76
C PHE A 69 -5.09 -0.18 -2.91
N ALA A 70 -5.69 0.66 -3.75
CA ALA A 70 -5.27 2.04 -3.97
C ALA A 70 -6.48 2.93 -4.30
N THR A 71 -6.42 4.19 -3.87
CA THR A 71 -7.54 5.16 -3.97
C THR A 71 -7.47 6.04 -5.20
N LYS A 72 -6.28 6.25 -5.77
CA LYS A 72 -6.05 7.23 -6.85
C LYS A 72 -6.78 6.89 -8.15
N GLY A 73 -7.03 5.60 -8.42
CA GLY A 73 -7.86 5.20 -9.55
C GLY A 73 -9.27 5.78 -9.48
N ALA A 74 -9.84 5.93 -8.28
CA ALA A 74 -11.21 6.42 -8.09
C ALA A 74 -11.27 7.95 -7.88
N PHE A 75 -10.30 8.53 -7.19
CA PHE A 75 -10.34 9.94 -6.77
C PHE A 75 -9.34 10.85 -7.50
N GLY A 76 -8.48 10.28 -8.35
CA GLY A 76 -7.31 10.96 -8.89
C GLY A 76 -6.22 11.18 -7.83
N HIS A 77 -5.09 11.77 -8.24
CA HIS A 77 -4.04 12.14 -7.31
C HIS A 77 -4.29 13.54 -6.73
N THR A 78 -4.88 13.58 -5.54
CA THR A 78 -5.34 14.81 -4.88
C THR A 78 -4.23 15.63 -4.18
N LEU A 79 -2.97 15.37 -4.53
CA LEU A 79 -1.78 16.02 -3.98
C LEU A 79 -1.81 16.07 -2.44
N GLY A 80 -1.91 17.27 -1.85
CA GLY A 80 -1.90 17.45 -0.38
C GLY A 80 -2.99 16.68 0.37
N ALA A 81 -4.11 16.36 -0.28
CA ALA A 81 -5.19 15.58 0.36
C ALA A 81 -4.98 14.06 0.27
N THR A 82 -3.96 13.58 -0.45
CA THR A 82 -3.75 12.15 -0.73
C THR A 82 -3.63 11.34 0.57
N GLY A 83 -2.78 11.78 1.51
CA GLY A 83 -2.57 11.03 2.76
C GLY A 83 -3.83 10.92 3.62
N ALA A 84 -4.69 11.96 3.65
CA ALA A 84 -5.94 11.93 4.41
C ALA A 84 -6.95 10.94 3.79
N ILE A 85 -7.10 10.94 2.46
CA ILE A 85 -7.99 10.01 1.76
C ILE A 85 -7.52 8.57 1.96
N GLU A 86 -6.22 8.31 1.77
CA GLU A 86 -5.64 6.98 1.98
C GLU A 86 -5.86 6.49 3.42
N ALA A 87 -5.56 7.32 4.42
CA ALA A 87 -5.79 6.98 5.83
C ALA A 87 -7.26 6.68 6.15
N ILE A 88 -8.20 7.53 5.71
CA ILE A 88 -9.64 7.31 5.91
C ILE A 88 -10.06 5.99 5.27
N THR A 89 -9.61 5.69 4.05
CA THR A 89 -10.00 4.45 3.39
C THR A 89 -9.41 3.20 4.04
N VAL A 90 -8.21 3.25 4.64
CA VAL A 90 -7.66 2.15 5.45
C VAL A 90 -8.51 1.93 6.70
N LEU A 91 -8.91 3.00 7.38
CA LEU A 91 -9.79 2.90 8.55
C LEU A 91 -11.15 2.27 8.18
N LEU A 92 -11.75 2.67 7.05
CA LEU A 92 -12.97 2.06 6.54
C LEU A 92 -12.78 0.59 6.17
N ALA A 93 -11.65 0.24 5.53
CA ALA A 93 -11.34 -1.15 5.21
C ALA A 93 -11.19 -2.01 6.46
N LEU A 94 -10.54 -1.51 7.51
CA LEU A 94 -10.39 -2.18 8.80
C LEU A 94 -11.73 -2.34 9.54
N ARG A 95 -12.61 -1.33 9.45
CA ARG A 95 -13.97 -1.39 10.01
C ARG A 95 -14.81 -2.47 9.32
N ASP A 96 -14.82 -2.45 7.98
CA ASP A 96 -15.73 -3.26 7.17
C ASP A 96 -15.14 -4.64 6.79
N ARG A 97 -13.86 -4.89 7.10
CA ARG A 97 -13.09 -6.10 6.75
C ARG A 97 -13.14 -6.44 5.26
N THR A 98 -13.20 -5.39 4.45
CA THR A 98 -13.27 -5.47 2.99
C THR A 98 -12.54 -4.30 2.38
N VAL A 99 -11.94 -4.51 1.21
CA VAL A 99 -11.33 -3.46 0.40
C VAL A 99 -12.06 -3.32 -0.93
N PRO A 100 -12.14 -2.10 -1.49
CA PRO A 100 -12.64 -1.92 -2.85
C PRO A 100 -11.66 -2.52 -3.88
N PRO A 101 -12.13 -2.85 -5.10
CA PRO A 101 -11.21 -3.10 -6.21
C PRO A 101 -10.44 -1.82 -6.54
N VAL A 102 -9.23 -1.98 -7.09
CA VAL A 102 -8.50 -0.84 -7.65
C VAL A 102 -9.20 -0.37 -8.92
N HIS A 103 -9.83 0.81 -8.87
CA HIS A 103 -10.56 1.36 -10.01
C HIS A 103 -9.64 1.57 -11.21
N GLY A 104 -10.08 1.14 -12.39
CA GLY A 104 -9.30 1.23 -13.64
C GLY A 104 -8.19 0.19 -13.80
N LEU A 105 -7.94 -0.68 -12.80
CA LEU A 105 -6.91 -1.72 -12.91
C LEU A 105 -7.40 -2.89 -13.79
N THR A 106 -6.87 -2.96 -15.02
CA THR A 106 -7.10 -4.09 -15.94
C THR A 106 -5.96 -5.09 -15.90
N THR A 107 -4.73 -4.60 -15.95
CA THR A 107 -3.50 -5.41 -15.94
C THR A 107 -2.63 -5.00 -14.77
N LEU A 108 -2.41 -5.93 -13.84
CA LEU A 108 -1.45 -5.75 -12.76
C LEU A 108 -0.06 -6.04 -13.31
N ARG A 109 0.95 -5.33 -12.80
CA ARG A 109 2.33 -5.63 -13.17
C ARG A 109 2.67 -7.09 -12.82
N PRO A 110 3.36 -7.84 -13.71
CA PRO A 110 3.66 -9.25 -13.47
C PRO A 110 4.53 -9.51 -12.24
N ASP A 111 5.35 -8.53 -11.84
CA ASP A 111 6.28 -8.61 -10.72
C ASP A 111 5.67 -8.15 -9.38
N PHE A 112 4.43 -7.65 -9.37
CA PHE A 112 3.81 -7.15 -8.15
C PHE A 112 3.53 -8.32 -7.18
N PRO A 113 4.07 -8.30 -5.94
CA PRO A 113 4.20 -9.51 -5.13
C PRO A 113 2.99 -9.85 -4.27
N LEU A 114 1.98 -8.97 -4.22
CA LEU A 114 0.87 -9.03 -3.26
C LEU A 114 -0.50 -9.10 -3.98
N PRO A 115 -1.52 -9.69 -3.34
CA PRO A 115 -2.84 -9.78 -3.93
C PRO A 115 -3.51 -8.39 -4.04
N VAL A 116 -4.03 -8.09 -5.23
CA VAL A 116 -4.77 -6.84 -5.54
C VAL A 116 -6.14 -7.18 -6.12
N PRO A 117 -7.25 -6.74 -5.50
CA PRO A 117 -8.60 -6.99 -6.01
C PRO A 117 -8.87 -6.21 -7.30
N LYS A 118 -9.39 -6.92 -8.31
CA LYS A 118 -9.75 -6.37 -9.63
C LYS A 118 -11.25 -6.55 -9.86
N GLY A 119 -11.93 -5.49 -10.29
CA GLY A 119 -13.34 -5.50 -10.70
C GLY A 119 -14.37 -5.69 -9.59
N ARG A 120 -14.03 -6.32 -8.46
CA ARG A 120 -14.93 -6.53 -7.31
C ARG A 120 -14.22 -6.34 -5.97
N PRO A 121 -14.94 -5.99 -4.90
CA PRO A 121 -14.39 -5.95 -3.55
C PRO A 121 -13.83 -7.31 -3.10
N ALA A 122 -12.89 -7.27 -2.16
CA ALA A 122 -12.31 -8.45 -1.52
C ALA A 122 -12.31 -8.32 0.00
N ALA A 123 -12.77 -9.37 0.68
CA ALA A 123 -12.66 -9.49 2.12
C ALA A 123 -11.22 -9.81 2.52
N PHE A 124 -10.83 -9.42 3.74
CA PHE A 124 -9.57 -9.82 4.36
C PHE A 124 -9.78 -10.09 5.85
N THR A 125 -8.87 -10.83 6.47
CA THR A 125 -8.87 -11.13 7.91
C THR A 125 -7.73 -10.40 8.60
N GLY A 126 -7.86 -10.14 9.91
CA GLY A 126 -6.86 -9.41 10.68
C GLY A 126 -7.13 -7.91 10.80
N ARG A 127 -6.28 -7.21 11.56
CA ARG A 127 -6.59 -5.91 12.18
C ARG A 127 -5.56 -4.82 11.90
N LEU A 128 -4.41 -5.14 11.31
CA LEU A 128 -3.36 -4.17 11.03
C LEU A 128 -3.42 -3.73 9.57
N GLY A 129 -3.65 -2.44 9.36
CA GLY A 129 -3.67 -1.80 8.06
C GLY A 129 -2.58 -0.76 7.91
N LEU A 130 -2.00 -0.65 6.72
CA LEU A 130 -1.03 0.40 6.38
C LEU A 130 -1.58 1.36 5.34
N SER A 131 -1.26 2.64 5.50
CA SER A 131 -1.43 3.69 4.50
C SER A 131 -0.06 4.15 4.05
N VAL A 132 0.33 3.85 2.81
CA VAL A 132 1.67 4.14 2.27
C VAL A 132 1.58 5.23 1.21
N THR A 133 2.18 6.39 1.49
CA THR A 133 2.15 7.55 0.59
C THR A 133 3.56 7.87 0.10
N LEU A 134 3.79 7.80 -1.21
CA LEU A 134 5.05 8.20 -1.84
C LEU A 134 5.00 9.69 -2.21
N GLY A 135 5.86 10.49 -1.58
CA GLY A 135 5.98 11.92 -1.85
C GLY A 135 7.00 12.22 -2.95
N PHE A 136 6.79 13.30 -3.71
CA PHE A 136 7.79 13.77 -4.68
C PHE A 136 9.13 14.00 -3.99
N GLY A 137 10.23 13.55 -4.63
CA GLY A 137 11.57 13.69 -4.08
C GLY A 137 11.92 12.72 -2.94
N GLY A 138 11.10 11.67 -2.74
CA GLY A 138 11.42 10.57 -1.82
C GLY A 138 10.98 10.79 -0.37
N PHE A 139 10.17 11.82 -0.10
CA PHE A 139 9.54 12.04 1.21
C PHE A 139 8.37 11.07 1.45
N ASN A 140 8.70 9.79 1.62
CA ASN A 140 7.71 8.73 1.78
C ASN A 140 7.21 8.66 3.22
N THR A 141 5.91 8.44 3.38
CA THR A 141 5.24 8.34 4.69
C THR A 141 4.47 7.03 4.76
N CYS A 142 4.46 6.40 5.94
CA CYS A 142 3.62 5.25 6.23
C CYS A 142 2.90 5.49 7.56
N LEU A 143 1.59 5.27 7.59
CA LEU A 143 0.79 5.22 8.81
C LEU A 143 0.34 3.78 9.04
N ALA A 144 0.42 3.31 10.29
CA ALA A 144 -0.11 2.03 10.72
C ALA A 144 -1.36 2.25 11.57
N PHE A 145 -2.42 1.52 11.25
CA PHE A 145 -3.70 1.56 11.96
C PHE A 145 -4.06 0.16 12.43
N GLU A 146 -4.49 0.04 13.68
CA GLU A 146 -5.00 -1.21 14.22
C GLU A 146 -6.48 -1.06 14.57
N GLY A 147 -7.33 -1.88 13.94
CA GLY A 147 -8.75 -1.92 14.29
C GLY A 147 -8.94 -2.44 15.73
N THR A 148 -9.91 -1.93 16.45
CA THR A 148 -10.30 -2.45 17.79
C THR A 148 -10.95 -3.83 17.69
N PRO A 149 -11.01 -4.61 18.80
CA PRO A 149 -11.66 -5.90 18.82
C PRO A 149 -13.15 -5.80 18.45
#